data_AF-G3MHQ5-F1
#
_entry.id   AF-G3MHQ5-F1
#
_cell.length_a   1.000
_cell.length_b   1.000
_cell.length_c   1.000
_cell.angle_alpha   90.00
_cell.angle_beta   90.00
_cell.angle_gamma   90.00
#
_symmetry.space_group_name_H-M   'P 1'
#
loop_
_entity.id
_entity.type
_entity.pdbx_description
1 polymer ?
#
loop_
_entity_poly.entity_id
_entity_poly.type
_entity_poly.pdbx_seq_one_letter_code
_entity_poly.pdbx_strand_id
1 'polypeptide(L)'
;SERSVTFWACVPPVWRKKCAGVLFQKSAEAAVKKTSMSFKCSTKELLRAAWHSRFPRPNGGSHLRAGSPATGIVRFARLLSADTKAKNDVLFRQLFDEKSWTYTYLLADLNSKEALLIDPVLEQVERDVKLINELDLRLVYAVNTHAHADHITGSGKLKGILKGCRSVIAAASKARADKHLNPGDVFGVGCVKLEARATPGHTNGCMTYVWHDLRKAFTGDALLIRGCGRTDFQQELLYDSVHSQILSLPEDYNLYPAHDYKGLTTTTVWEELKYNPRLTKSKAEFVDIMNSLNLDYPKMIDKAVPANLVCGLDDSAASVR
;
A
#
# COMPACT_ATOMS: atom_id res chain seq x y z
N SER A 1 17.29 -11.41 -46.27
CA SER A 1 17.44 -12.82 -45.86
C SER A 1 16.69 -13.01 -44.56
N GLU A 2 15.43 -13.45 -44.69
CA GLU A 2 14.62 -13.92 -43.56
C GLU A 2 15.27 -15.16 -42.93
N ARG A 3 15.27 -15.23 -41.59
CA ARG A 3 15.30 -16.51 -40.87
C ARG A 3 14.35 -16.44 -39.68
N SER A 4 13.17 -16.96 -39.92
CA SER A 4 12.27 -17.54 -38.93
C SER A 4 12.94 -18.69 -38.17
N VAL A 5 12.75 -18.76 -36.85
CA VAL A 5 12.88 -20.01 -36.10
C VAL A 5 11.65 -20.14 -35.21
N THR A 6 10.80 -21.08 -35.58
CA THR A 6 9.67 -21.61 -34.82
C THR A 6 10.16 -22.75 -33.93
N PHE A 7 9.71 -22.79 -32.68
CA PHE A 7 9.75 -24.00 -31.86
C PHE A 7 8.37 -24.26 -31.27
N TRP A 8 7.93 -25.51 -31.40
CA TRP A 8 6.62 -26.06 -31.04
C TRP A 8 6.66 -26.76 -29.66
N ALA A 9 5.45 -27.02 -29.15
CA ALA A 9 5.06 -27.88 -28.01
C ALA A 9 5.06 -27.19 -26.62
N CYS A 10 4.02 -27.23 -25.78
CA CYS A 10 3.00 -28.27 -25.52
C CYS A 10 1.63 -27.67 -25.14
N VAL A 11 0.53 -28.21 -25.70
CA VAL A 11 -0.84 -28.08 -25.19
C VAL A 11 -1.47 -29.49 -25.20
N PRO A 12 -2.07 -29.97 -24.10
CA PRO A 12 -2.70 -31.29 -24.05
C PRO A 12 -4.12 -31.30 -24.65
N PRO A 13 -4.65 -32.46 -25.11
CA PRO A 13 -5.68 -32.47 -26.12
C PRO A 13 -7.06 -32.98 -25.63
N VAL A 14 -8.11 -32.44 -26.29
CA VAL A 14 -9.42 -33.04 -26.61
C VAL A 14 -10.50 -33.13 -25.52
N TRP A 15 -11.61 -32.40 -25.71
CA TRP A 15 -12.91 -32.99 -26.05
C TRP A 15 -13.57 -32.21 -27.21
N ARG A 16 -13.91 -32.94 -28.27
CA ARG A 16 -14.53 -32.48 -29.54
C ARG A 16 -16.06 -32.57 -29.50
N LYS A 17 -16.66 -31.84 -30.46
CA LYS A 17 -17.96 -32.00 -31.18
C LYS A 17 -18.98 -30.94 -30.76
N LYS A 18 -19.75 -30.30 -31.64
CA LYS A 18 -20.00 -30.28 -33.11
C LYS A 18 -20.76 -28.93 -33.31
N CYS A 19 -20.56 -28.15 -34.36
CA CYS A 19 -21.27 -28.29 -35.63
C CYS A 19 -20.54 -27.52 -36.75
N ALA A 20 -20.49 -28.15 -37.92
CA ALA A 20 -20.08 -27.60 -39.21
C ALA A 20 -21.09 -26.54 -39.70
N GLY A 21 -20.64 -25.41 -40.24
CA GLY A 21 -20.46 -25.15 -41.68
C GLY A 21 -21.12 -23.79 -41.93
N VAL A 22 -20.50 -22.81 -42.58
CA VAL A 22 -20.37 -22.67 -44.04
C VAL A 22 -19.13 -21.83 -44.37
N LEU A 23 -18.55 -22.17 -45.50
CA LEU A 23 -17.34 -21.66 -46.13
C LEU A 23 -17.42 -20.23 -46.69
N PHE A 24 -16.20 -19.69 -46.88
CA PHE A 24 -15.71 -18.86 -47.98
C PHE A 24 -15.72 -17.32 -47.89
N GLN A 25 -14.47 -16.82 -47.99
CA GLN A 25 -13.98 -15.66 -48.75
C GLN A 25 -13.97 -14.24 -48.14
N LYS A 26 -12.75 -13.86 -47.71
CA LYS A 26 -11.91 -12.70 -48.09
C LYS A 26 -12.51 -11.27 -48.15
N SER A 27 -11.58 -10.35 -47.83
CA SER A 27 -11.49 -8.90 -48.09
C SER A 27 -12.41 -8.02 -47.23
N ALA A 28 -11.88 -7.26 -46.27
CA ALA A 28 -11.09 -6.02 -46.41
C ALA A 28 -11.92 -4.83 -46.88
N GLU A 29 -11.90 -3.78 -46.04
CA GLU A 29 -12.31 -2.39 -46.29
C GLU A 29 -13.82 -2.07 -46.35
N ALA A 30 -14.35 -1.42 -45.31
CA ALA A 30 -14.49 0.05 -45.27
C ALA A 30 -15.53 0.48 -44.23
N ALA A 31 -15.13 1.52 -43.46
CA ALA A 31 -15.92 2.61 -42.89
C ALA A 31 -17.37 2.38 -42.41
N VAL A 32 -17.69 2.87 -41.19
CA VAL A 32 -18.72 3.90 -40.97
C VAL A 32 -18.94 4.19 -39.46
N LYS A 33 -18.81 5.49 -39.14
CA LYS A 33 -19.48 6.30 -38.09
C LYS A 33 -19.33 5.97 -36.60
N LYS A 34 -18.78 6.99 -35.92
CA LYS A 34 -19.09 7.43 -34.54
C LYS A 34 -20.52 7.06 -34.10
N THR A 35 -20.62 6.30 -33.02
CA THR A 35 -21.72 6.44 -32.07
C THR A 35 -21.20 6.24 -30.66
N SER A 36 -21.12 7.32 -29.89
CA SER A 36 -20.95 7.30 -28.45
C SER A 36 -22.26 6.83 -27.81
N MET A 37 -22.30 5.63 -27.23
CA MET A 37 -23.38 5.23 -26.33
C MET A 37 -22.92 5.36 -24.88
N SER A 38 -23.39 6.44 -24.27
CA SER A 38 -23.43 6.65 -22.83
C SER A 38 -24.42 5.66 -22.22
N PHE A 39 -23.96 4.77 -21.35
CA PHE A 39 -24.86 4.00 -20.48
C PHE A 39 -25.13 4.82 -19.22
N LYS A 40 -26.25 5.54 -19.20
CA LYS A 40 -26.90 5.99 -17.96
C LYS A 40 -27.88 4.89 -17.53
N CYS A 41 -27.48 4.03 -16.60
CA CYS A 41 -28.42 3.14 -15.92
C CYS A 41 -28.98 3.89 -14.71
N SER A 42 -30.26 4.26 -14.78
CA SER A 42 -31.00 4.91 -13.71
C SER A 42 -31.54 3.84 -12.76
N THR A 43 -31.30 4.02 -11.46
CA THR A 43 -31.73 3.19 -10.33
C THR A 43 -33.26 2.98 -10.20
N LYS A 44 -34.07 3.47 -11.15
CA LYS A 44 -35.52 3.28 -11.20
C LYS A 44 -35.99 2.06 -12.00
N GLU A 45 -35.14 1.41 -12.81
CA GLU A 45 -35.55 0.24 -13.61
C GLU A 45 -35.33 -1.12 -12.91
N LEU A 46 -34.47 -1.19 -11.90
CA LEU A 46 -34.25 -2.41 -11.10
C LEU A 46 -35.37 -2.71 -10.08
N LEU A 47 -36.29 -1.76 -9.84
CA LEU A 47 -37.39 -1.92 -8.88
C LEU A 47 -38.75 -2.25 -9.52
N ARG A 48 -38.81 -2.47 -10.84
CA ARG A 48 -40.05 -2.89 -11.53
C ARG A 48 -40.17 -4.38 -11.83
N ALA A 49 -39.14 -5.19 -11.53
CA ALA A 49 -39.17 -6.63 -11.76
C ALA A 49 -39.69 -7.47 -10.56
N ALA A 50 -40.22 -6.83 -9.50
CA ALA A 50 -40.70 -7.51 -8.30
C ALA A 50 -42.23 -7.57 -8.15
N TRP A 51 -43.00 -7.12 -9.15
CA TRP A 51 -44.45 -7.10 -9.05
C TRP A 51 -45.08 -7.45 -10.40
N HIS A 52 -45.18 -8.75 -10.69
CA HIS A 52 -46.25 -9.40 -11.45
C HIS A 52 -45.87 -10.87 -11.70
N SER A 53 -46.11 -11.73 -10.71
CA SER A 53 -46.25 -13.17 -10.94
C SER A 53 -47.64 -13.59 -10.45
N ARG A 54 -48.57 -13.72 -11.41
CA ARG A 54 -49.85 -14.42 -11.22
C ARG A 54 -49.52 -15.91 -11.14
N PHE A 55 -49.77 -16.54 -10.00
CA PHE A 55 -49.82 -18.00 -9.89
C PHE A 55 -51.29 -18.47 -9.90
N PRO A 56 -51.62 -19.57 -10.61
CA PRO A 56 -52.95 -20.14 -10.58
C PRO A 56 -53.19 -20.97 -9.31
N ARG A 57 -54.46 -21.02 -8.87
CA ARG A 57 -54.94 -21.86 -7.75
C ARG A 57 -54.93 -23.34 -8.11
N PRO A 58 -54.75 -24.22 -7.10
CA PRO A 58 -55.73 -25.29 -6.94
C PRO A 58 -56.22 -25.46 -5.48
N ASN A 59 -57.37 -26.13 -5.38
CA ASN A 59 -58.15 -26.41 -4.18
C ASN A 59 -57.50 -27.42 -3.22
N GLY A 60 -57.78 -27.25 -1.92
CA GLY A 60 -58.05 -28.35 -0.99
C GLY A 60 -56.98 -28.68 0.06
N GLY A 61 -57.33 -28.52 1.35
CA GLY A 61 -56.96 -29.47 2.41
C GLY A 61 -55.83 -29.13 3.39
N SER A 62 -56.25 -28.73 4.60
CA SER A 62 -55.65 -28.97 5.94
C SER A 62 -54.21 -28.51 6.30
N HIS A 63 -54.18 -27.54 7.21
CA HIS A 63 -53.28 -27.30 8.36
C HIS A 63 -51.84 -27.82 8.33
N LEU A 64 -50.87 -26.89 8.32
CA LEU A 64 -49.64 -26.92 9.13
C LEU A 64 -49.16 -25.48 9.40
N ARG A 65 -48.80 -25.19 10.66
CA ARG A 65 -48.17 -23.91 11.09
C ARG A 65 -46.76 -23.81 10.51
N ALA A 66 -46.39 -22.65 9.97
CA ALA A 66 -45.00 -22.32 9.63
C ALA A 66 -44.68 -20.88 10.07
N GLY A 67 -43.57 -20.72 10.80
CA GLY A 67 -43.07 -19.46 11.33
C GLY A 67 -42.59 -18.50 10.25
N SER A 68 -42.70 -17.21 10.57
CA SER A 68 -42.31 -16.07 9.73
C SER A 68 -40.80 -16.03 9.44
N PRO A 69 -40.35 -15.92 8.18
CA PRO A 69 -38.94 -15.71 7.84
C PRO A 69 -38.70 -14.22 7.53
N ALA A 70 -38.75 -13.35 8.53
CA ALA A 70 -38.47 -11.92 8.34
C ALA A 70 -37.11 -11.46 8.92
N THR A 71 -36.32 -12.36 9.52
CA THR A 71 -35.11 -11.99 10.26
C THR A 71 -33.80 -12.14 9.48
N GLY A 72 -33.83 -12.68 8.25
CA GLY A 72 -32.61 -12.98 7.47
C GLY A 72 -32.11 -11.89 6.53
N ILE A 73 -32.98 -11.00 6.04
CA ILE A 73 -32.63 -10.05 4.96
C ILE A 73 -31.98 -8.76 5.50
N VAL A 74 -32.25 -8.38 6.75
CA VAL A 74 -31.74 -7.12 7.34
C VAL A 74 -30.26 -7.21 7.74
N ARG A 75 -29.70 -8.42 7.89
CA ARG A 75 -28.29 -8.61 8.31
C ARG A 75 -27.28 -8.53 7.16
N PHE A 76 -27.68 -8.88 5.93
CA PHE A 76 -26.80 -8.89 4.76
C PHE A 76 -26.53 -7.49 4.18
N ALA A 77 -27.53 -6.59 4.20
CA ALA A 77 -27.36 -5.21 3.71
C ALA A 77 -26.45 -4.34 4.59
N ARG A 78 -26.39 -4.63 5.91
CA ARG A 78 -25.59 -3.85 6.86
C ARG A 78 -24.08 -4.11 6.74
N LEU A 79 -23.69 -5.33 6.34
CA LEU A 79 -22.29 -5.72 6.15
C LEU A 79 -21.68 -5.07 4.89
N LEU A 80 -22.40 -5.07 3.77
CA LEU A 80 -21.95 -4.40 2.55
C LEU A 80 -21.91 -2.87 2.71
N SER A 81 -22.86 -2.28 3.45
CA SER A 81 -22.89 -0.83 3.67
C SER A 81 -21.80 -0.32 4.63
N ALA A 82 -21.30 -1.14 5.56
CA ALA A 82 -20.24 -0.74 6.49
C ALA A 82 -18.87 -0.69 5.81
N ASP A 83 -18.57 -1.70 4.99
CA ASP A 83 -17.30 -1.81 4.26
C ASP A 83 -17.16 -0.74 3.17
N THR A 84 -18.27 -0.41 2.49
CA THR A 84 -18.31 0.68 1.51
C THR A 84 -18.22 2.07 2.17
N LYS A 85 -18.70 2.21 3.40
CA LYS A 85 -18.65 3.48 4.15
C LYS A 85 -17.24 3.79 4.66
N ALA A 86 -16.51 2.78 5.14
CA ALA A 86 -15.12 2.94 5.59
C ALA A 86 -14.18 3.44 4.48
N LYS A 87 -14.42 3.07 3.21
CA LYS A 87 -13.62 3.55 2.07
C LYS A 87 -13.79 5.05 1.74
N ASN A 88 -14.90 5.67 2.12
CA ASN A 88 -15.15 7.09 1.83
C ASN A 88 -14.68 8.04 2.94
N ASP A 89 -14.26 7.50 4.08
CA ASP A 89 -13.96 8.26 5.29
C ASP A 89 -12.45 8.45 5.51
N VAL A 90 -11.61 8.01 4.57
CA VAL A 90 -10.15 8.03 4.68
C VAL A 90 -9.51 8.71 3.47
N LEU A 91 -8.44 9.47 3.72
CA LEU A 91 -7.61 10.10 2.70
C LEU A 91 -6.22 9.47 2.69
N PHE A 92 -5.73 9.22 1.48
CA PHE A 92 -4.37 8.75 1.21
C PHE A 92 -3.72 9.62 0.13
N ARG A 93 -2.50 10.08 0.38
CA ARG A 93 -1.64 10.74 -0.61
C ARG A 93 -0.23 10.18 -0.52
N GLN A 94 0.36 9.95 -1.67
CA GLN A 94 1.79 9.69 -1.83
C GLN A 94 2.42 10.94 -2.42
N LEU A 95 3.41 11.48 -1.73
CA LEU A 95 4.18 12.67 -2.12
C LEU A 95 5.61 12.24 -2.39
N PHE A 96 6.32 12.98 -3.23
CA PHE A 96 7.66 12.60 -3.67
C PHE A 96 8.66 13.73 -3.47
N ASP A 97 9.86 13.40 -2.98
CA ASP A 97 11.03 14.28 -2.98
C ASP A 97 11.99 13.84 -4.08
N GLU A 98 12.23 14.72 -5.06
CA GLU A 98 13.06 14.39 -6.23
C GLU A 98 14.57 14.34 -5.93
N LYS A 99 15.00 14.92 -4.80
CA LYS A 99 16.42 15.02 -4.44
C LYS A 99 16.92 13.71 -3.82
N SER A 100 16.16 13.15 -2.89
CA SER A 100 16.46 11.87 -2.23
C SER A 100 15.70 10.69 -2.81
N TRP A 101 14.73 10.94 -3.71
CA TRP A 101 13.81 9.94 -4.26
C TRP A 101 12.91 9.30 -3.20
N THR A 102 12.61 10.07 -2.14
CA THR A 102 11.81 9.61 -1.00
C THR A 102 10.33 9.77 -1.27
N TYR A 103 9.55 8.75 -0.93
CA TYR A 103 8.11 8.85 -0.79
C TYR A 103 7.71 9.20 0.63
N THR A 104 6.84 10.20 0.74
CA THR A 104 6.18 10.60 1.99
C THR A 104 4.70 10.27 1.87
N TYR A 105 4.10 9.65 2.89
CA TYR A 105 2.71 9.19 2.85
C TYR A 105 1.84 9.93 3.85
N LEU A 106 0.84 10.66 3.37
CA LEU A 106 -0.19 11.31 4.20
C LEU A 106 -1.43 10.41 4.27
N LEU A 107 -1.81 10.03 5.49
CA LEU A 107 -2.99 9.24 5.80
C LEU A 107 -3.88 10.04 6.76
N ALA A 108 -5.18 10.10 6.50
CA ALA A 108 -6.09 10.84 7.37
C ALA A 108 -7.47 10.20 7.48
N ASP A 109 -8.11 10.42 8.63
CA ASP A 109 -9.54 10.20 8.83
C ASP A 109 -10.28 11.52 8.54
N LEU A 110 -11.13 11.51 7.52
CA LEU A 110 -11.85 12.70 7.05
C LEU A 110 -12.99 13.13 7.98
N ASN A 111 -13.45 12.25 8.86
CA ASN A 111 -14.48 12.57 9.85
C ASN A 111 -13.88 13.34 11.04
N SER A 112 -12.78 12.83 11.60
CA SER A 112 -12.10 13.48 12.72
C SER A 112 -11.15 14.59 12.30
N LYS A 113 -10.83 14.66 11.01
CA LYS A 113 -9.78 15.52 10.40
C LYS A 113 -8.37 15.22 10.91
N GLU A 114 -8.17 14.14 11.66
CA GLU A 114 -6.86 13.78 12.15
C GLU A 114 -6.04 13.08 11.07
N ALA A 115 -4.75 13.43 10.99
CA ALA A 115 -3.83 12.89 10.01
C ALA A 115 -2.52 12.39 10.65
N LEU A 116 -1.86 11.48 9.94
CA LEU A 116 -0.47 11.11 10.17
C LEU A 116 0.31 11.15 8.86
N LEU A 117 1.61 11.35 8.98
CA LEU A 117 2.54 11.43 7.86
C LEU A 117 3.68 10.44 8.08
N ILE A 118 4.00 9.62 7.09
CA ILE A 118 5.08 8.64 7.14
C ILE A 118 6.24 9.14 6.28
N ASP A 119 7.46 9.08 6.82
CA ASP A 119 8.72 9.50 6.22
C ASP A 119 8.71 10.94 5.66
N PRO A 120 8.41 11.97 6.49
CA PRO A 120 8.55 13.37 6.10
C PRO A 120 10.00 13.75 5.82
N VAL A 121 10.23 14.52 4.75
CA VAL A 121 11.53 15.09 4.40
C VAL A 121 11.61 16.56 4.85
N LEU A 122 12.73 16.98 5.46
CA LEU A 122 12.91 18.34 6.01
C LEU A 122 12.67 19.44 4.96
N GLU A 123 13.23 19.27 3.76
CA GLU A 123 13.08 20.22 2.65
C GLU A 123 11.63 20.32 2.14
N GLN A 124 10.80 19.31 2.39
CA GLN A 124 9.40 19.26 1.93
C GLN A 124 8.39 19.71 3.00
N VAL A 125 8.83 20.09 4.19
CA VAL A 125 7.94 20.46 5.31
C VAL A 125 6.95 21.57 4.93
N GLU A 126 7.37 22.57 4.16
CA GLU A 126 6.48 23.67 3.75
C GLU A 126 5.38 23.20 2.80
N ARG A 127 5.71 22.32 1.85
CA ARG A 127 4.75 21.64 0.98
C ARG A 127 3.74 20.85 1.81
N ASP A 128 4.23 20.06 2.75
CA ASP A 128 3.39 19.17 3.56
C ASP A 128 2.45 19.96 4.46
N VAL A 129 2.94 21.00 5.14
CA VAL A 129 2.13 21.92 5.96
C VAL A 129 1.06 22.60 5.12
N LYS A 130 1.42 23.10 3.93
CA LYS A 130 0.47 23.74 3.02
C LYS A 130 -0.67 22.76 2.64
N LEU A 131 -0.33 21.55 2.23
CA LEU A 131 -1.32 20.53 1.86
C LEU A 131 -2.23 20.15 3.03
N ILE A 132 -1.66 19.96 4.23
CA ILE A 132 -2.42 19.65 5.45
C ILE A 132 -3.44 20.76 5.75
N ASN A 133 -3.04 22.02 5.63
CA ASN A 133 -3.93 23.16 5.86
C ASN A 133 -5.01 23.29 4.77
N GLU A 134 -4.66 23.11 3.49
CA GLU A 134 -5.61 23.15 2.37
C GLU A 134 -6.69 22.06 2.48
N LEU A 135 -6.34 20.91 3.05
CA LEU A 135 -7.26 19.80 3.27
C LEU A 135 -8.02 19.86 4.60
N ASP A 136 -7.81 20.93 5.39
CA ASP A 136 -8.40 21.11 6.73
C ASP A 136 -8.11 19.91 7.65
N LEU A 137 -6.85 19.50 7.72
CA LEU A 137 -6.39 18.36 8.51
C LEU A 137 -5.56 18.81 9.72
N ARG A 138 -5.62 18.01 10.79
CA ARG A 138 -4.80 18.15 11.99
C ARG A 138 -3.77 17.03 12.04
N LEU A 139 -2.49 17.36 11.84
CA LEU A 139 -1.40 16.38 11.92
C LEU A 139 -1.14 15.98 13.38
N VAL A 140 -1.36 14.70 13.70
CA VAL A 140 -1.16 14.12 15.04
C VAL A 140 0.20 13.42 15.14
N TYR A 141 0.62 12.73 14.08
CA TYR A 141 1.87 11.97 14.06
C TYR A 141 2.71 12.24 12.81
N ALA A 142 3.99 12.49 13.02
CA ALA A 142 5.04 12.43 11.99
C ALA A 142 5.91 11.20 12.29
N VAL A 143 5.76 10.17 11.47
CA VAL A 143 6.29 8.83 11.72
C VAL A 143 7.43 8.55 10.76
N ASN A 144 8.52 7.96 11.23
CA ASN A 144 9.56 7.44 10.34
C ASN A 144 9.58 5.91 10.37
N THR A 145 9.76 5.27 9.23
CA THR A 145 9.98 3.81 9.11
C THR A 145 11.32 3.39 9.69
N HIS A 146 12.33 4.25 9.58
CA HIS A 146 13.68 4.06 10.13
C HIS A 146 14.43 5.39 10.23
N ALA A 147 15.66 5.37 10.74
CA ALA A 147 16.55 6.53 10.68
C ALA A 147 17.21 6.58 9.29
N HIS A 148 16.73 7.50 8.45
CA HIS A 148 17.17 7.64 7.05
C HIS A 148 18.63 8.11 6.94
N ALA A 149 19.30 7.72 5.84
CA ALA A 149 20.70 8.06 5.57
C ALA A 149 20.87 8.98 4.34
N ASP A 150 19.79 9.20 3.60
CA ASP A 150 19.73 9.91 2.33
C ASP A 150 19.12 11.31 2.46
N HIS A 151 18.27 11.53 3.47
CA HIS A 151 17.65 12.82 3.78
C HIS A 151 17.53 13.07 5.29
N ILE A 152 17.30 14.32 5.69
CA ILE A 152 16.99 14.68 7.08
C ILE A 152 15.47 14.65 7.26
N THR A 153 15.00 14.02 8.33
CA THR A 153 13.57 13.92 8.63
C THR A 153 12.94 15.29 8.90
N GLY A 154 11.75 15.52 8.35
CA GLY A 154 10.94 16.70 8.63
C GLY A 154 10.20 16.65 9.96
N SER A 155 10.24 15.52 10.69
CA SER A 155 9.42 15.33 11.90
C SER A 155 9.68 16.38 12.99
N GLY A 156 10.94 16.78 13.19
CA GLY A 156 11.30 17.82 14.17
C GLY A 156 10.70 19.18 13.83
N LYS A 157 10.85 19.63 12.59
CA LYS A 157 10.31 20.91 12.10
C LYS A 157 8.78 20.92 12.08
N LEU A 158 8.14 19.82 11.66
CA LEU A 158 6.68 19.67 11.68
C LEU A 158 6.10 19.85 13.08
N LYS A 159 6.72 19.28 14.11
CA LYS A 159 6.29 19.47 15.51
C LYS A 159 6.38 20.92 15.97
N GLY A 160 7.40 21.65 15.51
CA GLY A 160 7.58 23.07 15.83
C GLY A 160 6.51 23.95 15.20
N ILE A 161 6.02 23.60 14.01
CA ILE A 161 5.02 24.36 13.26
C ILE A 161 3.59 23.97 13.65
N LEU A 162 3.30 22.66 13.69
CA LEU A 162 1.96 22.11 13.87
C LEU A 162 1.77 21.64 15.33
N LYS A 163 1.15 22.49 16.14
CA LYS A 163 0.90 22.21 17.56
C LYS A 163 0.12 20.90 17.74
N GLY A 164 0.63 20.04 18.61
CA GLY A 164 0.04 18.73 18.90
C GLY A 164 0.52 17.59 18.01
N CYS A 165 1.30 17.88 16.95
CA CYS A 165 2.04 16.85 16.22
C CYS A 165 3.11 16.23 17.12
N ARG A 166 3.26 14.90 17.05
CA ARG A 166 4.28 14.13 17.77
C ARG A 166 5.12 13.31 16.81
N SER A 167 6.43 13.26 17.04
CA SER A 167 7.33 12.40 16.26
C SER A 167 7.26 10.96 16.78
N VAL A 168 7.29 10.01 15.84
CA VAL A 168 7.20 8.58 16.13
C VAL A 168 8.27 7.82 15.35
N ILE A 169 8.97 6.91 16.02
CA ILE A 169 9.94 6.00 15.38
C ILE A 169 10.07 4.71 16.20
N ALA A 170 10.70 3.67 15.65
CA ALA A 170 10.95 2.43 16.37
C ALA A 170 11.84 2.64 17.62
N ALA A 171 11.53 1.98 18.73
CA ALA A 171 12.41 1.94 19.90
C ALA A 171 13.80 1.40 19.55
N ALA A 172 13.86 0.38 18.69
CA ALA A 172 15.09 -0.25 18.22
C ALA A 172 16.01 0.68 17.40
N SER A 173 15.49 1.79 16.86
CA SER A 173 16.29 2.77 16.12
C SER A 173 17.26 3.56 17.01
N LYS A 174 16.99 3.63 18.32
CA LYS A 174 17.68 4.49 19.31
C LYS A 174 17.63 5.99 18.99
N ALA A 175 16.87 6.41 17.98
CA ALA A 175 16.64 7.82 17.68
C ALA A 175 15.68 8.44 18.69
N ARG A 176 15.85 9.73 18.95
CA ARG A 176 14.95 10.53 19.77
C ARG A 176 13.61 10.73 19.06
N ALA A 177 12.51 10.54 19.77
CA ALA A 177 11.15 10.83 19.32
C ALA A 177 10.22 11.09 20.51
N ASP A 178 9.03 11.64 20.29
CA ASP A 178 8.04 11.80 21.39
C ASP A 178 7.38 10.47 21.77
N LYS A 179 7.30 9.55 20.81
CA LYS A 179 6.77 8.20 21.01
C LYS A 179 7.65 7.19 20.29
N HIS A 180 7.89 6.06 20.94
CA HIS A 180 8.56 4.91 20.34
C HIS A 180 7.56 3.77 20.09
N LEU A 181 7.76 3.04 19.00
CA LEU A 181 7.00 1.84 18.65
C LEU A 181 7.80 0.58 18.90
N ASN A 182 7.12 -0.45 19.38
CA ASN A 182 7.59 -1.82 19.49
C ASN A 182 6.87 -2.72 18.47
N PRO A 183 7.42 -3.91 18.17
CA PRO A 183 6.75 -4.88 17.31
C PRO A 183 5.37 -5.26 17.86
N GLY A 184 4.35 -5.27 17.01
CA GLY A 184 2.96 -5.59 17.36
C GLY A 184 2.14 -4.40 17.88
N ASP A 185 2.76 -3.23 18.10
CA ASP A 185 2.02 -2.03 18.46
C ASP A 185 1.03 -1.65 17.34
N VAL A 186 -0.18 -1.25 17.74
CA VAL A 186 -1.16 -0.63 16.84
C VAL A 186 -1.22 0.87 17.13
N PHE A 187 -1.04 1.69 16.10
CA PHE A 187 -1.09 3.14 16.19
C PHE A 187 -1.87 3.76 15.03
N GLY A 188 -2.18 5.04 15.11
CA GLY A 188 -2.89 5.76 14.05
C GLY A 188 -3.83 6.83 14.60
N VAL A 189 -4.72 7.34 13.76
CA VAL A 189 -5.58 8.51 14.01
C VAL A 189 -7.01 8.20 13.59
N GLY A 190 -8.01 8.62 14.37
CA GLY A 190 -9.41 8.27 14.08
C GLY A 190 -9.61 6.79 13.69
N CYS A 191 -10.17 6.54 12.50
CA CYS A 191 -10.33 5.20 11.91
C CYS A 191 -9.07 4.64 11.23
N VAL A 192 -8.01 5.41 10.97
CA VAL A 192 -6.74 4.91 10.43
C VAL A 192 -5.99 4.15 11.53
N LYS A 193 -5.79 2.84 11.35
CA LYS A 193 -5.03 1.97 12.26
C LYS A 193 -3.94 1.20 11.51
N LEU A 194 -2.72 1.31 12.00
CA LEU A 194 -1.52 0.68 11.46
C LEU A 194 -0.91 -0.26 12.50
N GLU A 195 -0.67 -1.50 12.10
CA GLU A 195 0.15 -2.47 12.84
C GLU A 195 1.63 -2.18 12.56
N ALA A 196 2.45 -2.12 13.60
CA ALA A 196 3.89 -1.90 13.49
C ALA A 196 4.64 -3.25 13.53
N ARG A 197 5.22 -3.66 12.40
CA ARG A 197 6.04 -4.88 12.29
C ARG A 197 7.51 -4.54 12.24
N ALA A 198 8.32 -5.18 13.08
CA ALA A 198 9.77 -5.05 12.99
C ALA A 198 10.28 -5.72 11.73
N THR A 199 10.95 -4.95 10.87
CA THR A 199 11.57 -5.47 9.65
C THR A 199 13.03 -5.01 9.56
N PRO A 200 13.88 -5.35 10.55
CA PRO A 200 15.27 -4.93 10.57
C PRO A 200 16.08 -5.57 9.44
N GLY A 201 17.24 -4.99 9.15
CA GLY A 201 18.19 -5.52 8.17
C GLY A 201 18.77 -4.42 7.29
N HIS A 202 17.95 -3.51 6.78
CA HIS A 202 18.48 -2.25 6.24
C HIS A 202 19.10 -1.42 7.36
N THR A 203 18.37 -1.27 8.47
CA THR A 203 18.90 -0.83 9.77
C THR A 203 18.29 -1.69 10.88
N ASN A 204 18.83 -1.61 12.10
CA ASN A 204 18.24 -2.25 13.28
C ASN A 204 16.86 -1.70 13.66
N GLY A 205 16.56 -0.46 13.25
CA GLY A 205 15.33 0.25 13.61
C GLY A 205 14.23 0.22 12.57
N CYS A 206 14.39 -0.54 11.48
CA CYS A 206 13.42 -0.57 10.39
C CYS A 206 12.09 -1.22 10.83
N MET A 207 11.00 -0.54 10.48
CA MET A 207 9.64 -1.01 10.67
C MET A 207 8.87 -1.00 9.35
N THR A 208 7.95 -1.95 9.22
CA THR A 208 6.87 -1.92 8.24
C THR A 208 5.56 -1.57 8.94
N TYR A 209 4.80 -0.63 8.39
CA TYR A 209 3.50 -0.23 8.92
C TYR A 209 2.37 -0.80 8.07
N VAL A 210 1.52 -1.66 8.64
CA VAL A 210 0.49 -2.39 7.89
C VAL A 210 -0.89 -1.83 8.19
N TRP A 211 -1.59 -1.39 7.15
CA TRP A 211 -2.98 -0.95 7.18
C TRP A 211 -3.88 -2.06 6.64
N HIS A 212 -4.44 -2.87 7.54
CA HIS A 212 -5.26 -4.02 7.15
C HIS A 212 -6.55 -3.63 6.41
N ASP A 213 -7.25 -2.59 6.87
CA ASP A 213 -8.54 -2.17 6.30
C ASP A 213 -8.45 -1.84 4.79
N LEU A 214 -7.30 -1.29 4.36
CA LEU A 214 -7.05 -0.96 2.96
C LEU A 214 -6.03 -1.87 2.27
N ARG A 215 -5.54 -2.91 2.96
CA ARG A 215 -4.57 -3.88 2.44
C ARG A 215 -3.32 -3.18 1.88
N LYS A 216 -2.73 -2.28 2.69
CA LYS A 216 -1.52 -1.53 2.35
C LYS A 216 -0.44 -1.80 3.38
N ALA A 217 0.82 -1.85 2.96
CA ALA A 217 1.96 -1.87 3.87
C ALA A 217 3.02 -0.85 3.42
N PHE A 218 3.50 -0.06 4.36
CA PHE A 218 4.57 0.92 4.16
C PHE A 218 5.88 0.28 4.59
N THR A 219 6.72 -0.12 3.64
CA THR A 219 7.81 -1.09 3.85
C THR A 219 9.16 -0.45 4.18
N GLY A 220 9.21 0.88 4.28
CA GLY A 220 10.47 1.61 4.40
C GLY A 220 11.45 1.17 3.32
N ASP A 221 12.70 0.96 3.72
CA ASP A 221 13.75 0.41 2.85
C ASP A 221 13.98 -1.10 3.07
N ALA A 222 13.13 -1.78 3.85
CA ALA A 222 13.23 -3.23 3.98
C ALA A 222 12.89 -3.92 2.65
N LEU A 223 11.82 -3.47 1.99
CA LEU A 223 11.45 -3.90 0.65
C LEU A 223 11.23 -2.68 -0.24
N LEU A 224 11.87 -2.70 -1.42
CA LEU A 224 11.68 -1.73 -2.50
C LEU A 224 11.00 -2.41 -3.69
N ILE A 225 10.45 -1.64 -4.62
CA ILE A 225 9.83 -2.19 -5.83
C ILE A 225 10.92 -2.88 -6.69
N ARG A 226 10.81 -4.20 -6.89
CA ARG A 226 11.84 -5.03 -7.54
C ARG A 226 13.22 -4.92 -6.90
N GLY A 227 13.28 -4.71 -5.58
CA GLY A 227 14.53 -4.59 -4.86
C GLY A 227 14.38 -4.62 -3.35
N CYS A 228 15.41 -4.14 -2.67
CA CYS A 228 15.47 -3.93 -1.23
C CYS A 228 16.53 -2.86 -0.96
N GLY A 229 16.48 -2.24 0.22
CA GLY A 229 17.52 -1.35 0.70
C GLY A 229 18.87 -2.06 0.79
N ARG A 230 19.94 -1.27 0.79
CA ARG A 230 21.29 -1.79 1.01
C ARG A 230 21.40 -2.40 2.41
N THR A 231 22.30 -3.34 2.58
CA THR A 231 22.64 -3.93 3.88
C THR A 231 24.15 -3.94 3.98
N ASP A 232 24.72 -3.18 4.92
CA ASP A 232 26.17 -3.15 5.02
C ASP A 232 26.70 -4.40 5.76
N PHE A 233 25.93 -5.00 6.69
CA PHE A 233 26.31 -6.23 7.42
C PHE A 233 25.13 -7.13 7.88
N GLN A 234 23.90 -6.90 7.40
CA GLN A 234 22.69 -7.52 7.96
C GLN A 234 21.78 -8.18 6.91
N GLN A 235 22.38 -8.71 5.85
CA GLN A 235 21.72 -9.35 4.69
C GLN A 235 20.75 -10.45 5.14
N GLU A 236 21.21 -11.41 5.95
CA GLU A 236 20.38 -12.53 6.41
C GLU A 236 19.17 -12.06 7.22
N LEU A 237 19.38 -11.09 8.11
CA LEU A 237 18.33 -10.50 8.93
C LEU A 237 17.28 -9.79 8.07
N LEU A 238 17.71 -9.09 7.02
CA LEU A 238 16.80 -8.47 6.07
C LEU A 238 15.95 -9.51 5.36
N TYR A 239 16.57 -10.58 4.86
CA TYR A 239 15.88 -11.67 4.17
C TYR A 239 14.79 -12.27 5.07
N ASP A 240 15.14 -12.63 6.30
CA ASP A 240 14.20 -13.21 7.26
C ASP A 240 13.07 -12.26 7.64
N SER A 241 13.40 -10.98 7.82
CA SER A 241 12.42 -9.94 8.12
C SER A 241 11.40 -9.75 7.00
N VAL A 242 11.88 -9.63 5.76
CA VAL A 242 11.01 -9.43 4.59
C VAL A 242 10.10 -10.64 4.38
N HIS A 243 10.65 -11.86 4.42
CA HIS A 243 9.87 -13.09 4.22
C HIS A 243 8.84 -13.32 5.33
N SER A 244 9.22 -13.11 6.60
CA SER A 244 8.33 -13.40 7.73
C SER A 244 7.29 -12.32 8.01
N GLN A 245 7.55 -11.05 7.67
CA GLN A 245 6.69 -9.92 8.05
C GLN A 245 5.96 -9.25 6.89
N ILE A 246 6.57 -9.23 5.70
CA ILE A 246 6.04 -8.51 4.53
C ILE A 246 5.46 -9.51 3.53
N LEU A 247 6.26 -10.47 3.06
CA LEU A 247 5.82 -11.43 2.04
C LEU A 247 4.90 -12.53 2.60
N SER A 248 4.74 -12.59 3.92
CA SER A 248 3.73 -13.41 4.60
C SER A 248 2.34 -12.76 4.63
N LEU A 249 2.22 -11.47 4.24
CA LEU A 249 0.93 -10.83 4.03
C LEU A 249 0.19 -11.45 2.83
N PRO A 250 -1.15 -11.30 2.76
CA PRO A 250 -1.89 -11.73 1.58
C PRO A 250 -1.36 -11.08 0.29
N GLU A 251 -1.34 -11.87 -0.78
CA GLU A 251 -0.74 -11.54 -2.08
C GLU A 251 -1.23 -10.23 -2.73
N ASP A 252 -2.44 -9.80 -2.42
CA ASP A 252 -3.09 -8.60 -2.93
C ASP A 252 -2.84 -7.34 -2.06
N TYR A 253 -1.98 -7.42 -1.04
CA TYR A 253 -1.54 -6.24 -0.29
C TYR A 253 -0.64 -5.38 -1.17
N ASN A 254 -0.96 -4.08 -1.24
CA ASN A 254 -0.10 -3.10 -1.91
C ASN A 254 1.05 -2.72 -0.99
N LEU A 255 2.25 -2.69 -1.55
CA LEU A 255 3.49 -2.31 -0.86
C LEU A 255 3.93 -0.93 -1.33
N TYR A 256 4.26 -0.09 -0.36
CA TYR A 256 4.62 1.31 -0.51
C TYR A 256 6.00 1.53 0.12
N PRO A 257 7.09 1.58 -0.67
CA PRO A 257 8.45 1.70 -0.15
C PRO A 257 8.75 3.14 0.29
N ALA A 258 9.83 3.35 1.05
CA ALA A 258 10.32 4.71 1.31
C ALA A 258 10.98 5.33 0.07
N HIS A 259 11.52 4.52 -0.84
CA HIS A 259 12.21 5.01 -2.04
C HIS A 259 11.84 4.24 -3.31
N ASP A 260 11.92 4.91 -4.45
CA ASP A 260 12.01 4.27 -5.76
C ASP A 260 12.86 5.13 -6.69
N TYR A 261 13.75 4.50 -7.47
CA TYR A 261 14.71 5.21 -8.34
C TYR A 261 14.38 5.04 -9.83
N LYS A 262 13.18 4.58 -10.16
CA LYS A 262 12.73 4.21 -11.52
C LYS A 262 11.39 4.85 -11.89
N GLY A 263 10.79 5.65 -11.01
CA GLY A 263 9.48 6.27 -11.20
C GLY A 263 8.29 5.34 -10.93
N LEU A 264 8.51 4.23 -10.22
CA LEU A 264 7.46 3.28 -9.82
C LEU A 264 6.91 3.68 -8.45
N THR A 265 5.59 3.70 -8.32
CA THR A 265 4.92 4.25 -7.12
C THR A 265 4.41 3.19 -6.14
N THR A 266 4.12 1.98 -6.62
CA THR A 266 3.61 0.88 -5.79
C THR A 266 3.88 -0.48 -6.43
N THR A 267 3.86 -1.54 -5.64
CA THR A 267 3.91 -2.95 -6.04
C THR A 267 2.97 -3.75 -5.14
N THR A 268 2.90 -5.07 -5.30
CA THR A 268 2.11 -5.96 -4.45
C THR A 268 2.95 -7.10 -3.87
N VAL A 269 2.46 -7.74 -2.82
CA VAL A 269 3.11 -8.94 -2.27
C VAL A 269 3.26 -10.03 -3.34
N TRP A 270 2.22 -10.28 -4.14
CA TRP A 270 2.26 -11.21 -5.28
C TRP A 270 3.37 -10.87 -6.27
N GLU A 271 3.45 -9.60 -6.64
CA GLU A 271 4.45 -9.12 -7.58
C GLU A 271 5.87 -9.35 -7.06
N GLU A 272 6.13 -9.07 -5.78
CA GLU A 272 7.47 -9.20 -5.21
C GLU A 272 7.85 -10.66 -4.92
N LEU A 273 6.89 -11.50 -4.51
CA LEU A 273 7.06 -12.95 -4.41
C LEU A 273 7.47 -13.59 -5.74
N LYS A 274 7.03 -13.03 -6.87
CA LYS A 274 7.26 -13.62 -8.19
C LYS A 274 8.41 -12.97 -8.97
N TYR A 275 8.64 -11.67 -8.79
CA TYR A 275 9.52 -10.91 -9.69
C TYR A 275 10.58 -10.08 -8.97
N ASN A 276 10.69 -10.11 -7.63
CA ASN A 276 11.81 -9.44 -6.97
C ASN A 276 13.12 -10.18 -7.32
N PRO A 277 14.08 -9.56 -8.02
CA PRO A 277 15.26 -10.26 -8.54
C PRO A 277 16.21 -10.76 -7.44
N ARG A 278 16.05 -10.26 -6.20
CA ARG A 278 16.88 -10.61 -5.04
C ARG A 278 16.12 -11.50 -4.06
N LEU A 279 14.93 -11.07 -3.63
CA LEU A 279 14.17 -11.70 -2.54
C LEU A 279 13.48 -13.01 -2.96
N THR A 280 13.37 -13.30 -4.25
CA THR A 280 12.91 -14.60 -4.77
C THR A 280 14.00 -15.68 -4.78
N LYS A 281 15.25 -15.30 -4.51
CA LYS A 281 16.37 -16.24 -4.42
C LYS A 281 16.35 -16.97 -3.07
N SER A 282 17.13 -18.05 -2.97
CA SER A 282 17.43 -18.63 -1.67
C SER A 282 18.17 -17.60 -0.79
N LYS A 283 18.11 -17.76 0.54
CA LYS A 283 18.81 -16.87 1.47
C LYS A 283 20.32 -16.76 1.15
N ALA A 284 20.97 -17.88 0.84
CA ALA A 284 22.39 -17.90 0.50
C ALA A 284 22.69 -17.08 -0.75
N GLU A 285 21.95 -17.31 -1.84
CA GLU A 285 22.09 -16.53 -3.07
C GLU A 285 21.79 -15.04 -2.86
N PHE A 286 20.80 -14.71 -2.03
CA PHE A 286 20.50 -13.33 -1.67
C PHE A 286 21.69 -12.66 -0.98
N VAL A 287 22.29 -13.33 0.01
CA VAL A 287 23.49 -12.84 0.72
C VAL A 287 24.64 -12.62 -0.25
N ASP A 288 24.89 -13.57 -1.15
CA ASP A 288 25.95 -13.48 -2.16
C ASP A 288 25.73 -12.30 -3.11
N ILE A 289 24.49 -12.11 -3.59
CA ILE A 289 24.11 -10.97 -4.43
C ILE A 289 24.37 -9.66 -3.70
N MET A 290 23.90 -9.54 -2.45
CA MET A 290 24.01 -8.30 -1.67
C MET A 290 25.46 -7.96 -1.34
N ASN A 291 26.30 -8.95 -1.03
CA ASN A 291 27.74 -8.78 -0.81
C ASN A 291 28.50 -8.38 -2.08
N SER A 292 27.97 -8.73 -3.25
CA SER A 292 28.57 -8.41 -4.55
C SER A 292 28.16 -7.02 -5.08
N LEU A 293 27.26 -6.30 -4.39
CA LEU A 293 26.86 -4.96 -4.79
C LEU A 293 27.99 -3.96 -4.48
N ASN A 294 28.72 -3.53 -5.50
CA ASN A 294 29.73 -2.48 -5.39
C ASN A 294 29.06 -1.09 -5.40
N LEU A 295 28.39 -0.74 -4.30
CA LEU A 295 27.69 0.54 -4.15
C LEU A 295 28.61 1.63 -3.61
N ASP A 296 28.44 2.84 -4.14
CA ASP A 296 29.11 4.02 -3.59
C ASP A 296 28.74 4.25 -2.12
N TYR A 297 29.63 4.94 -1.42
CA TYR A 297 29.35 5.46 -0.09
C TYR A 297 28.14 6.42 -0.15
N PRO A 298 27.12 6.28 0.72
CA PRO A 298 25.94 7.12 0.63
C PRO A 298 26.28 8.60 0.86
N LYS A 299 25.94 9.45 -0.09
CA LYS A 299 26.39 10.86 -0.15
C LYS A 299 25.99 11.71 1.07
N MET A 300 24.92 11.34 1.76
CA MET A 300 24.33 12.12 2.84
C MET A 300 24.46 11.48 4.22
N ILE A 301 25.00 10.25 4.34
CA ILE A 301 24.93 9.47 5.59
C ILE A 301 25.57 10.19 6.78
N ASP A 302 26.70 10.84 6.57
CA ASP A 302 27.45 11.56 7.62
C ASP A 302 26.71 12.78 8.17
N LYS A 303 25.70 13.28 7.44
CA LYS A 303 24.86 14.41 7.85
C LYS A 303 23.48 13.93 8.31
N ALA A 304 22.86 13.07 7.52
CA ALA A 304 21.50 12.60 7.71
C ALA A 304 21.37 11.74 8.97
N VAL A 305 22.25 10.75 9.17
CA VAL A 305 22.13 9.84 10.32
C VAL A 305 22.26 10.58 11.65
N PRO A 306 23.29 11.41 11.89
CA PRO A 306 23.38 12.18 13.13
C PRO A 306 22.16 13.07 13.36
N ALA A 307 21.70 13.80 12.34
CA ALA A 307 20.52 14.65 12.44
C ALA A 307 19.24 13.85 12.74
N ASN A 308 19.07 12.69 12.12
CA ASN A 308 17.88 11.86 12.27
C ASN A 308 17.83 11.14 13.62
N LEU A 309 18.98 10.79 14.20
CA LEU A 309 19.06 10.28 15.58
C LEU A 309 18.55 11.29 16.61
N VAL A 310 18.58 12.58 16.29
CA VAL A 310 18.05 13.66 17.14
C VAL A 310 16.74 14.27 16.61
N CYS A 311 15.95 13.51 15.83
CA CYS A 311 14.64 13.91 15.30
C CYS A 311 14.69 15.05 14.26
N GLY A 312 15.81 15.22 13.54
CA GLY A 312 15.98 16.28 12.54
C GLY A 312 16.03 17.67 13.16
N LEU A 313 16.46 17.78 14.42
CA LEU A 313 16.63 19.02 15.14
C LEU A 313 18.13 19.35 15.21
N ASP A 314 18.51 20.61 14.97
CA ASP A 314 19.88 21.06 15.19
C ASP A 314 20.17 21.15 16.70
N ASP A 315 21.26 20.55 17.17
CA ASP A 315 21.68 20.61 18.57
C ASP A 315 22.05 22.04 19.02
N SER A 316 22.26 22.97 18.09
CA SER A 316 22.54 24.39 18.38
C SER A 316 21.35 25.15 18.97
N ALA A 317 20.12 24.63 18.87
CA ALA A 317 18.93 25.24 19.43
C ALA A 317 18.60 24.77 20.86
N ALA A 318 19.29 23.72 21.37
CA ALA A 318 19.02 23.14 22.67
C ALA A 318 19.79 23.80 23.84
N SER A 319 20.78 24.64 23.56
CA SER A 319 21.58 25.36 24.56
C SER A 319 21.00 26.72 24.97
N VAL A 320 19.81 27.07 24.50
CA VAL A 320 19.07 28.29 24.89
C VAL A 320 17.69 27.91 25.43
N ARG A 321 17.66 27.19 26.56
CA ARG A 321 16.48 27.10 27.44
C ARG A 321 16.93 27.01 28.89
#